data_AF-A0A814YKY0-F1
#
_entry.id   AF-A0A814YKY0-F1
#
_cell.length_a   1.000
_cell.length_b   1.000
_cell.length_c   1.000
_cell.angle_alpha   90.00
_cell.angle_beta   90.00
_cell.angle_gamma   90.00
#
_symmetry.space_group_name_H-M   'P 1'
#
loop_
_entity.id
_entity.type
_entity.pdbx_description
1 polymer ?
#
loop_
_entity_poly.entity_id
_entity_poly.type
_entity_poly.pdbx_seq_one_letter_code
_entity_poly.pdbx_strand_id
1 'polypeptide(L)'
;MAFYVYMTPSFQNYDKTFPWYYYFIAVIIYGIHQVFIYNMFVSQMAFFAHVSDPKIGGTYMTLLNTLSNLGSSWASTGVLYLADFLTWKTCSLGGGKCETAAEEKNCGMLGGACRPSIDPYYIIVTICTILGLIWLIWKYRTIMNLQSLPMSAWQVRSDNPKYKQLENEE
;
A
#
# COMPACT_ATOMS: atom_id res chain seq x y z
N MET A 1 -10.79 -5.13 5.35
CA MET A 1 -10.03 -6.39 5.48
C MET A 1 -9.47 -6.60 6.88
N ALA A 2 -8.72 -5.66 7.47
CA ALA A 2 -8.09 -5.88 8.80
C ALA A 2 -9.06 -6.22 9.94
N PHE A 3 -10.22 -5.54 10.02
CA PHE A 3 -11.26 -5.86 10.99
C PHE A 3 -11.82 -7.29 10.82
N TYR A 4 -11.96 -7.74 9.57
CA TYR A 4 -12.43 -9.10 9.29
C TYR A 4 -11.42 -10.15 9.77
N VAL A 5 -10.13 -9.93 9.51
CA VAL A 5 -9.03 -10.79 9.98
C VAL A 5 -8.96 -10.81 11.50
N TYR A 6 -9.21 -9.68 12.15
CA TYR A 6 -9.28 -9.59 13.61
C TYR A 6 -10.42 -10.44 14.20
N MET A 7 -11.57 -10.52 13.52
CA MET A 7 -12.69 -11.34 13.96
C MET A 7 -12.56 -12.83 13.63
N THR A 8 -11.65 -13.23 12.72
CA THR A 8 -11.42 -14.62 12.32
C THR A 8 -11.32 -15.63 13.48
N PRO A 9 -10.56 -15.41 14.57
CA PRO A 9 -10.50 -16.36 15.68
C PRO A 9 -11.85 -16.59 16.39
N SER A 10 -12.80 -15.64 16.29
CA SER A 10 -14.14 -15.80 16.88
C SER A 10 -15.04 -16.75 16.10
N PHE A 11 -14.73 -16.98 14.81
CA PHE A 11 -15.50 -17.87 13.93
C PHE A 11 -14.89 -19.28 13.82
N GLN A 12 -13.84 -19.56 14.58
CA GLN A 12 -13.14 -20.84 14.56
C GLN A 12 -13.93 -21.89 15.36
N ASN A 13 -14.30 -23.00 14.71
CA ASN A 13 -14.92 -24.13 15.39
C ASN A 13 -13.90 -24.86 16.31
N TYR A 14 -14.42 -25.67 17.24
CA TYR A 14 -13.60 -26.49 18.15
C TYR A 14 -12.57 -27.39 17.43
N ASP A 15 -12.92 -27.88 16.24
CA ASP A 15 -12.04 -28.72 15.40
C ASP A 15 -11.00 -27.93 14.58
N LYS A 16 -10.86 -26.62 14.83
CA LYS A 16 -10.01 -25.69 14.06
C LYS A 16 -10.39 -25.58 12.57
N THR A 17 -11.59 -26.02 12.20
CA THR A 17 -12.15 -25.85 10.86
C THR A 17 -12.95 -24.56 10.78
N PHE A 18 -12.97 -23.94 9.59
CA PHE A 18 -13.81 -22.78 9.31
C PHE A 18 -15.05 -23.20 8.53
N PRO A 19 -16.25 -22.74 8.93
CA PRO A 19 -17.48 -22.98 8.17
C PRO A 19 -17.45 -22.36 6.77
N TRP A 20 -18.25 -22.91 5.85
CA TRP A 20 -18.33 -22.43 4.46
C TRP A 20 -18.72 -20.95 4.34
N TYR A 21 -19.56 -20.44 5.25
CA TYR A 21 -20.01 -19.04 5.25
C TYR A 21 -18.85 -18.05 5.48
N TYR A 22 -17.82 -18.45 6.22
CA TYR A 22 -16.62 -17.63 6.43
C TYR A 22 -15.91 -17.38 5.10
N TYR A 23 -15.73 -18.41 4.30
CA TYR A 23 -15.10 -18.26 2.98
C TYR A 23 -15.95 -17.42 2.03
N PHE A 24 -17.27 -17.62 2.04
CA PHE A 24 -18.21 -16.84 1.22
C PHE A 24 -18.13 -15.33 1.53
N ILE A 25 -18.18 -14.96 2.82
CA ILE A 25 -18.06 -13.57 3.25
C ILE A 25 -16.67 -13.01 2.89
N ALA A 26 -15.60 -13.77 3.11
CA ALA A 26 -14.24 -13.37 2.74
C ALA A 26 -14.11 -13.02 1.25
N VAL A 27 -14.71 -13.83 0.37
CA VAL A 27 -14.72 -13.61 -1.09
C VAL A 27 -15.48 -12.33 -1.43
N ILE A 28 -16.64 -12.08 -0.80
CA ILE A 28 -17.41 -10.85 -1.05
C ILE A 28 -16.61 -9.61 -0.63
N ILE A 29 -16.03 -9.59 0.57
CA ILE A 29 -15.26 -8.44 1.05
C ILE A 29 -14.02 -8.23 0.16
N TYR A 30 -13.35 -9.32 -0.24
CA TYR A 30 -12.23 -9.25 -1.18
C TYR A 30 -12.67 -8.70 -2.55
N GLY A 31 -13.81 -9.14 -3.07
CA GLY A 31 -14.37 -8.63 -4.33
C GLY A 31 -14.64 -7.13 -4.28
N ILE A 32 -15.28 -6.65 -3.21
CA ILE A 32 -15.52 -5.21 -3.00
C ILE A 32 -14.20 -4.45 -2.96
N HIS A 33 -13.22 -4.96 -2.21
CA HIS A 33 -11.89 -4.36 -2.11
C HIS A 33 -11.20 -4.26 -3.49
N GLN A 34 -11.30 -5.31 -4.32
CA GLN A 34 -10.74 -5.31 -5.67
C GLN A 34 -11.39 -4.24 -6.55
N VAL A 35 -12.72 -4.07 -6.48
CA VAL A 35 -13.43 -3.02 -7.24
C VAL A 35 -12.84 -1.64 -6.92
N PHE A 36 -12.60 -1.31 -5.64
CA PHE A 36 -12.00 -0.03 -5.27
C PHE A 36 -10.58 0.15 -5.81
N ILE A 37 -9.74 -0.90 -5.71
CA ILE A 37 -8.36 -0.86 -6.23
C ILE A 37 -8.35 -0.62 -7.74
N TYR A 38 -9.17 -1.37 -8.50
CA TYR A 38 -9.21 -1.22 -9.94
C TYR A 38 -9.74 0.14 -10.38
N ASN A 39 -10.76 0.69 -9.70
CA ASN A 39 -11.24 2.05 -9.98
C ASN A 39 -10.15 3.10 -9.73
N MET A 40 -9.37 2.97 -8.65
CA MET A 40 -8.26 3.87 -8.36
C MET A 40 -7.18 3.78 -9.44
N PHE A 41 -6.81 2.56 -9.84
CA PHE A 41 -5.80 2.32 -10.88
C PHE A 41 -6.21 2.93 -12.22
N VAL A 42 -7.45 2.71 -12.65
CA VAL A 42 -7.98 3.27 -13.90
C VAL A 42 -8.00 4.80 -13.85
N SER A 43 -8.42 5.40 -12.73
CA SER A 43 -8.44 6.86 -12.56
C SER A 43 -7.04 7.47 -12.65
N GLN A 44 -6.04 6.82 -12.06
CA GLN A 44 -4.64 7.24 -12.14
C GLN A 44 -4.11 7.16 -13.58
N MET A 45 -4.37 6.06 -14.29
CA MET A 45 -3.94 5.88 -15.68
C MET A 45 -4.61 6.87 -16.63
N ALA A 46 -5.89 7.18 -16.40
CA ALA A 46 -6.60 8.22 -17.12
C ALA A 46 -5.96 9.60 -16.90
N PHE A 47 -5.57 9.92 -15.67
CA PHE A 47 -4.85 11.17 -15.37
C PHE A 47 -3.47 11.22 -16.02
N PHE A 48 -2.71 10.12 -16.02
CA PHE A 48 -1.42 10.04 -16.70
C PHE A 48 -1.54 10.25 -18.21
N ALA A 49 -2.54 9.64 -18.83
CA ALA A 49 -2.84 9.84 -20.24
C ALA A 49 -3.28 11.29 -20.53
N HIS A 50 -4.10 11.87 -19.65
CA HIS A 50 -4.58 13.24 -19.80
C HIS A 50 -3.44 14.26 -19.72
N VAL A 51 -2.53 14.13 -18.74
CA VAL A 51 -1.41 15.09 -18.56
C VAL A 51 -0.29 14.93 -19.60
N SER A 52 -0.24 13.79 -20.30
CA SER A 52 0.79 13.53 -21.30
C SER A 52 0.56 14.36 -22.58
N ASP A 53 1.52 15.22 -22.94
CA ASP A 53 1.49 16.02 -24.17
C ASP A 53 1.34 15.12 -25.42
N PRO A 54 0.40 15.39 -26.36
CA PRO A 54 0.26 14.60 -27.59
C PRO A 54 1.54 14.43 -28.42
N LYS A 55 2.45 15.41 -28.42
CA LYS A 55 3.70 15.38 -29.19
C LYS A 55 4.76 14.45 -28.58
N ILE A 56 4.80 14.28 -27.25
CA ILE A 56 5.80 13.45 -26.54
C ILE A 56 5.14 12.51 -25.51
N GLY A 57 3.88 12.13 -25.76
CA GLY A 57 3.03 11.51 -24.75
C GLY A 57 3.50 10.11 -24.35
N GLY A 58 4.10 9.37 -25.29
CA GLY A 58 4.67 8.04 -25.02
C GLY A 58 5.77 8.07 -23.94
N THR A 59 6.64 9.09 -23.96
CA THR A 59 7.72 9.24 -22.97
C THR A 59 7.16 9.63 -21.60
N TYR A 60 6.22 10.58 -21.53
CA TYR A 60 5.60 10.98 -20.26
C TYR A 60 4.80 9.84 -19.63
N MET A 61 3.99 9.12 -20.42
CA MET A 61 3.20 8.00 -19.93
C MET A 61 4.10 6.87 -19.40
N THR A 62 5.19 6.56 -20.09
CA THR A 62 6.15 5.52 -19.65
C THR A 62 6.90 5.93 -18.38
N LEU A 63 7.35 7.18 -18.29
CA LEU A 63 8.03 7.71 -17.10
C LEU A 63 7.11 7.69 -15.88
N LEU A 64 5.87 8.16 -16.01
CA LEU A 64 4.88 8.18 -14.93
C LEU A 64 4.52 6.76 -14.48
N ASN A 65 4.38 5.82 -15.41
CA ASN A 65 4.18 4.41 -15.08
C ASN A 65 5.37 3.82 -14.32
N THR A 66 6.60 4.17 -14.72
CA THR A 66 7.82 3.73 -14.02
C THR A 66 7.86 4.27 -12.60
N LEU A 67 7.59 5.56 -12.42
CA LEU A 67 7.51 6.20 -11.10
C LEU A 67 6.42 5.59 -10.23
N SER A 68 5.25 5.28 -10.81
CA SER A 68 4.16 4.62 -10.08
C SER A 68 4.54 3.21 -9.63
N ASN A 69 5.13 2.41 -10.51
CA ASN A 69 5.52 1.03 -10.17
C ASN A 69 6.64 1.02 -9.13
N LEU A 70 7.63 1.90 -9.25
CA LEU A 70 8.67 2.09 -8.23
C LEU A 70 8.05 2.54 -6.90
N GLY A 71 7.08 3.47 -6.97
CA GLY A 71 6.29 3.99 -5.87
C GLY A 71 5.42 2.94 -5.14
N SER A 72 5.02 1.85 -5.80
CA SER A 72 4.33 0.74 -5.13
C SER A 72 5.33 -0.25 -4.50
N SER A 73 6.44 -0.52 -5.18
CA SER A 73 7.46 -1.46 -4.72
C SER A 73 8.20 -0.96 -3.48
N TRP A 74 8.65 0.30 -3.45
CA TRP A 74 9.36 0.84 -2.28
C TRP A 74 8.48 0.84 -1.02
N ALA A 75 7.18 1.12 -1.17
CA ALA A 75 6.23 1.14 -0.06
C ALA A 75 6.04 -0.26 0.52
N SER A 76 5.95 -1.27 -0.35
CA SER A 76 5.83 -2.67 0.07
C SER A 76 7.06 -3.14 0.83
N THR A 77 8.26 -2.83 0.34
CA THR A 77 9.52 -3.14 1.03
C THR A 77 9.63 -2.41 2.37
N GLY A 78 9.25 -1.12 2.41
CA GLY A 78 9.27 -0.33 3.64
C GLY A 78 8.33 -0.87 4.71
N VAL A 79 7.14 -1.32 4.32
CA VAL A 79 6.17 -1.94 5.23
C VAL A 79 6.69 -3.26 5.81
N LEU A 80 7.31 -4.11 4.99
CA LEU A 80 7.89 -5.37 5.46
C LEU A 80 9.03 -5.14 6.44
N TYR A 81 9.93 -4.20 6.12
CA TYR A 81 11.02 -3.81 7.03
C TYR A 81 10.48 -3.29 8.38
N LEU A 82 9.43 -2.48 8.35
CA LEU A 82 8.77 -2.00 9.55
C LEU A 82 8.10 -3.12 10.35
N ALA A 83 7.55 -4.13 9.66
CA ALA A 83 6.97 -5.31 10.32
C ALA A 83 8.01 -6.11 11.08
N ASP A 84 9.18 -6.34 10.47
CA ASP A 84 10.29 -7.03 11.13
C ASP A 84 10.75 -6.24 12.36
N PHE A 85 10.85 -4.92 12.26
CA PHE A 85 11.20 -4.05 13.38
C PHE A 85 10.16 -4.08 14.52
N LEU A 86 8.88 -4.16 14.19
CA LEU A 86 7.78 -4.20 15.17
C LEU A 86 7.53 -5.60 15.77
N THR A 87 8.21 -6.64 15.28
CA THR A 87 8.00 -8.00 15.76
C THR A 87 8.75 -8.23 17.07
N TRP A 88 8.08 -8.01 18.21
CA TRP A 88 8.58 -8.47 19.52
C TRP A 88 7.95 -9.80 19.93
N LYS A 89 8.79 -10.72 20.40
CA LYS A 89 8.37 -12.04 20.89
C LYS A 89 8.39 -12.06 22.41
N THR A 90 7.36 -12.65 23.00
CA THR A 90 7.24 -12.85 24.45
C THR A 90 7.16 -14.34 24.77
N CYS A 91 7.76 -14.76 25.87
CA CYS A 91 7.66 -16.14 26.32
C CYS A 91 6.26 -16.43 26.86
N SER A 92 5.67 -17.56 26.44
CA SER A 92 4.35 -18.00 26.92
C SER A 92 4.31 -18.28 28.43
N LEU A 93 5.45 -18.54 29.06
CA LEU A 93 5.59 -18.82 30.48
C LEU A 93 6.62 -17.86 31.09
N GLY A 94 6.23 -17.09 32.11
CA GLY A 94 7.16 -16.21 32.84
C GLY A 94 7.35 -14.80 32.28
N GLY A 95 6.64 -14.42 31.20
CA GLY A 95 6.54 -13.01 30.76
C GLY A 95 7.82 -12.33 30.26
N GLY A 96 8.92 -13.08 30.12
CA GLY A 96 10.20 -12.57 29.60
C GLY A 96 10.14 -12.26 28.10
N LYS A 97 11.03 -11.36 27.64
CA LYS A 97 11.27 -11.11 26.21
C LYS A 97 11.99 -12.30 25.58
N CYS A 98 11.75 -12.55 24.30
CA CYS A 98 12.44 -13.54 23.49
C CYS A 98 13.09 -12.86 22.27
N GLU A 99 14.04 -11.95 22.49
CA GLU A 99 14.75 -11.26 21.40
C GLU A 99 16.09 -11.94 21.10
N THR A 100 16.74 -12.51 22.11
CA THR A 100 18.06 -13.17 21.98
C THR A 100 17.98 -14.69 22.09
N ALA A 101 18.97 -15.39 21.50
CA ALA A 101 19.08 -16.84 21.57
C ALA A 101 19.23 -17.37 23.01
N ALA A 102 19.75 -16.55 23.94
CA ALA A 102 19.83 -16.89 25.36
C ALA A 102 18.45 -16.87 26.03
N GLU A 103 17.64 -15.86 25.74
CA GLU A 103 16.27 -15.73 26.25
C GLU A 103 15.33 -16.80 25.68
N GLU A 104 15.48 -17.14 24.39
CA GLU A 104 14.72 -18.21 23.76
C GLU A 104 15.02 -19.57 24.41
N LYS A 105 16.30 -19.87 24.67
CA LYS A 105 16.70 -21.08 25.41
C LYS A 105 16.13 -21.07 26.83
N ASN A 106 16.14 -19.92 27.50
CA ASN A 106 15.60 -19.81 28.85
C ASN A 106 14.08 -20.07 28.88
N CYS A 107 13.34 -19.55 27.90
CA CYS A 107 11.92 -19.84 27.71
C CYS A 107 11.67 -21.33 27.44
N GLY A 108 12.51 -21.96 26.60
CA GLY A 108 12.42 -23.40 26.30
C GLY A 108 12.71 -24.28 27.52
N MET A 109 13.66 -23.90 28.37
CA MET A 109 13.95 -24.60 29.63
C MET A 109 12.78 -24.55 30.62
N LEU A 110 12.00 -23.46 30.59
CA LEU A 110 10.77 -23.33 31.36
C LEU A 110 9.57 -24.09 30.76
N GLY A 111 9.78 -24.81 29.64
CA GLY A 111 8.71 -25.49 28.89
C GLY A 111 7.80 -24.53 28.11
N GLY A 112 8.21 -23.26 27.96
CA GLY A 112 7.47 -22.23 27.24
C GLY A 112 7.84 -22.17 25.76
N ALA A 113 6.93 -21.61 24.96
CA ALA A 113 7.19 -21.25 23.56
C ALA A 113 7.21 -19.73 23.41
N CYS A 114 8.15 -19.21 22.63
CA CYS A 114 8.17 -17.79 22.28
C CYS A 114 7.10 -17.51 21.21
N ARG A 115 6.15 -16.64 21.53
CA ARG A 115 5.09 -16.22 20.60
C ARG A 115 5.10 -14.71 20.44
N PRO A 116 4.80 -14.19 19.24
CA PRO A 116 4.57 -12.75 19.08
C PRO A 116 3.39 -12.35 19.96
N SER A 117 3.55 -11.27 20.73
CA SER A 117 2.54 -10.84 21.71
C SER A 117 1.33 -10.20 21.01
N ILE A 118 1.61 -9.42 19.95
CA ILE A 118 0.62 -8.77 19.08
C ILE A 118 1.11 -8.96 17.65
N ASP A 119 0.19 -9.26 16.72
CA ASP A 119 0.53 -9.35 15.30
C ASP A 119 0.88 -7.96 14.76
N PRO A 120 2.12 -7.75 14.23
CA PRO A 120 2.56 -6.47 13.67
C PRO A 120 1.62 -5.94 12.59
N TYR A 121 0.88 -6.82 11.90
CA TYR A 121 -0.11 -6.47 10.90
C TYR A 121 -1.08 -5.37 11.37
N TYR A 122 -1.65 -5.52 12.57
CA TYR A 122 -2.66 -4.57 13.06
C TYR A 122 -2.08 -3.20 13.40
N ILE A 123 -0.86 -3.18 13.95
CA ILE A 123 -0.14 -1.94 14.29
C ILE A 123 0.17 -1.18 13.00
N ILE A 124 0.74 -1.87 12.02
CA ILE A 124 1.15 -1.27 10.75
C ILE A 124 -0.06 -0.75 9.97
N VAL A 125 -1.13 -1.55 9.84
CA VAL A 125 -2.34 -1.12 9.13
C VAL A 125 -2.91 0.15 9.77
N THR A 126 -2.90 0.24 11.10
CA THR A 126 -3.38 1.43 11.82
C THR A 126 -2.51 2.65 11.52
N ILE A 127 -1.18 2.51 11.62
CA ILE A 127 -0.23 3.58 11.33
C ILE A 127 -0.34 4.04 9.87
N CYS A 128 -0.32 3.11 8.91
CA CYS A 128 -0.43 3.41 7.48
C CYS A 128 -1.76 4.10 7.14
N THR A 129 -2.85 3.73 7.80
CA THR A 129 -4.16 4.38 7.59
C THR A 129 -4.13 5.83 8.09
N ILE A 130 -3.57 6.07 9.28
CA ILE A 130 -3.45 7.43 9.84
C ILE A 130 -2.57 8.30 8.95
N LEU A 131 -1.39 7.81 8.55
CA LEU A 131 -0.48 8.52 7.66
C LEU A 131 -1.13 8.80 6.29
N GLY A 132 -1.87 7.84 5.74
CA GLY A 132 -2.60 8.02 4.49
C GLY A 132 -3.68 9.10 4.57
N LEU A 133 -4.43 9.15 5.67
CA LEU A 133 -5.44 10.19 5.91
C LEU A 133 -4.81 11.58 6.06
N ILE A 134 -3.72 11.68 6.82
CA ILE A 134 -2.98 12.94 6.99
C ILE A 134 -2.45 13.42 5.63
N TRP A 135 -1.84 12.53 4.85
CA TRP A 135 -1.35 12.85 3.51
C TRP A 135 -2.46 13.30 2.58
N LEU A 136 -3.60 12.59 2.58
CA LEU A 136 -4.75 12.93 1.76
C LEU A 136 -5.26 14.32 2.09
N ILE A 137 -5.46 14.66 3.37
CA ILE A 137 -5.92 15.99 3.79
C ILE A 137 -4.91 17.06 3.39
N TRP A 138 -3.61 16.81 3.57
CA TRP A 138 -2.55 17.76 3.25
C TRP A 138 -2.43 18.02 1.75
N LYS A 139 -2.49 16.98 0.91
CA LYS A 139 -2.36 17.10 -0.54
C LYS A 139 -3.66 17.34 -1.30
N TYR A 140 -4.82 17.18 -0.66
CA TYR A 140 -6.12 17.32 -1.32
C TYR A 140 -6.23 18.62 -2.13
N ARG A 141 -5.83 19.75 -1.53
CA ARG A 141 -5.85 21.05 -2.21
C ARG A 141 -4.92 21.09 -3.42
N THR A 142 -3.71 20.54 -3.29
CA THR A 142 -2.75 20.48 -4.39
C THR A 142 -3.29 19.61 -5.52
N ILE A 143 -3.86 18.45 -5.23
CA ILE A 143 -4.42 17.55 -6.25
C ILE A 143 -5.57 18.23 -7.00
N MET A 144 -6.50 18.88 -6.28
CA MET A 144 -7.58 19.66 -6.89
C MET A 144 -7.08 20.80 -7.78
N ASN A 145 -6.01 21.50 -7.35
CA ASN A 145 -5.38 22.54 -8.18
C ASN A 145 -4.74 21.92 -9.44
N LEU A 146 -4.03 20.79 -9.32
CA LEU A 146 -3.44 20.09 -10.47
C LEU A 146 -4.50 19.58 -11.45
N GLN A 147 -5.65 19.10 -10.96
CA GLN A 147 -6.75 18.63 -11.80
C GLN A 147 -7.51 19.74 -12.54
N SER A 148 -7.49 20.96 -12.02
CA SER A 148 -8.18 22.12 -12.63
C SER A 148 -7.32 22.90 -13.63
N LEU A 149 -6.03 22.59 -13.72
CA LEU A 149 -5.12 23.22 -14.69
C LEU A 149 -5.51 22.82 -16.13
N PRO A 150 -5.57 23.79 -17.07
CA PRO A 150 -5.85 23.48 -18.47
C PRO A 150 -4.72 22.67 -19.10
N MET A 151 -5.05 21.89 -20.13
CA MET A 151 -4.10 21.04 -20.86
C MET A 151 -2.86 21.79 -21.36
N SER A 152 -3.00 23.06 -21.75
CA SER A 152 -1.89 23.90 -22.21
C SER A 152 -0.81 24.14 -21.14
N ALA A 153 -1.14 24.00 -19.85
CA ALA A 153 -0.17 24.12 -18.76
C ALA A 153 0.71 22.87 -18.61
N TRP A 154 0.26 21.73 -19.13
CA TRP A 154 0.97 20.45 -19.08
C TRP A 154 1.77 20.17 -20.36
N GLN A 155 1.45 20.88 -21.44
CA GLN A 155 2.08 20.74 -22.74
C GLN A 155 3.37 21.57 -22.87
N VAL A 156 4.27 21.12 -23.74
CA VAL A 156 5.48 21.85 -24.09
C VAL A 156 5.09 23.09 -24.89
N ARG A 157 5.55 24.26 -24.46
CA ARG A 157 5.24 25.54 -25.11
C ARG A 157 5.81 25.57 -26.54
N SER A 158 4.91 25.56 -27.54
CA SER A 158 5.28 25.60 -28.97
C SER A 158 6.00 26.89 -29.39
N ASP A 159 5.93 27.93 -28.55
CA ASP A 159 6.50 29.26 -28.83
C ASP A 159 8.03 29.28 -28.80
N ASN A 160 8.67 28.17 -28.39
CA ASN A 160 10.12 28.06 -28.38
C ASN A 160 10.62 28.04 -29.83
N PRO A 161 11.48 28.99 -30.27
CA PRO A 161 11.93 29.08 -31.66
C PRO A 161 12.60 27.81 -32.18
N LYS A 162 13.19 26.98 -31.30
CA LYS A 162 13.73 25.65 -31.66
C LYS A 162 12.65 24.64 -32.07
N TYR A 163 11.45 24.74 -31.49
CA TYR A 163 10.35 23.81 -31.76
C TYR A 163 9.66 24.12 -33.09
N LYS A 164 9.50 25.42 -33.41
CA LYS A 164 9.00 25.87 -34.71
C LYS A 164 9.91 25.47 -35.87
N GLN A 165 11.22 25.30 -35.63
CA GLN A 165 12.13 24.82 -36.67
C GLN A 165 11.92 23.33 -36.97
N LEU A 166 11.70 22.51 -35.95
CA LEU A 166 11.43 21.07 -36.11
C LEU A 166 10.09 20.79 -36.80
N GLU A 167 9.05 21.58 -36.50
CA GLU A 167 7.72 21.44 -37.12
C GLU A 167 7.68 21.92 -38.59
N ASN A 168 8.69 22.69 -39.04
CA ASN A 168 8.84 23.11 -40.43
C ASN A 168 9.77 22.18 -41.24
N GLU A 169 10.39 21.19 -40.60
CA GLU A 169 11.28 20.20 -41.22
C GLU A 169 10.60 18.83 -41.46
N GLU A 170 9.38 18.63 -40.93
CA GLU A 170 8.48 17.51 -41.24
C GLU A 170 7.47 17.88 -42.35
#